data_AF-A0A401R0H1-F1
#
_entry.id   AF-A0A401R0H1-F1
#
_cell.length_a   1.000
_cell.length_b   1.000
_cell.length_c   1.000
_cell.angle_alpha   90.00
_cell.angle_beta   90.00
_cell.angle_gamma   90.00
#
_symmetry.space_group_name_H-M   'P 1'
#
loop_
_entity.id
_entity.type
_entity.pdbx_description
1 polymer ?
#
loop_
_entity_poly.entity_id
_entity_poly.type
_entity_poly.pdbx_seq_one_letter_code
_entity_poly.pdbx_strand_id
1 'polypeptide(L)'
;MTLAPETLDLEVQLRLPDTWFTVCGLRALTPGRGVAALLPDGRQVAVFRDRAGRLYGIDNRDPFGGAAVLSRGLTGTHEGRPFVASPLLKQRFDLETGRCLDNPSASVTAYRMRTRAV
;
A
#
# COMPACT_ATOMS: atom_id res chain seq x y z
N MET A 1 35.09 -11.69 14.26
CA MET A 1 33.88 -11.85 15.09
C MET A 1 32.83 -10.92 14.48
N THR A 2 32.05 -11.44 13.53
CA THR A 2 31.11 -10.66 12.71
C THR A 2 29.83 -10.51 13.50
N LEU A 3 29.51 -9.31 13.96
CA LEU A 3 28.17 -8.98 14.43
C LEU A 3 27.25 -9.03 13.21
N ALA A 4 26.48 -10.11 13.06
CA ALA A 4 25.32 -10.09 12.19
C ALA A 4 24.38 -9.01 12.75
N PRO A 5 23.94 -8.02 11.95
CA PRO A 5 22.97 -7.07 12.44
C PRO A 5 21.73 -7.87 12.84
N GLU A 6 21.42 -7.83 14.13
CA GLU A 6 20.17 -8.31 14.68
C GLU A 6 19.07 -7.76 13.77
N THR A 7 18.39 -8.66 13.06
CA THR A 7 17.39 -8.24 12.10
C THR A 7 16.25 -7.64 12.91
N LEU A 8 16.22 -6.32 13.02
CA LEU A 8 15.09 -5.61 13.61
C LEU A 8 13.85 -6.08 12.86
N ASP A 9 13.02 -6.87 13.52
CA ASP A 9 11.73 -7.24 12.98
C ASP A 9 10.89 -5.95 13.01
N LEU A 10 10.68 -5.40 11.82
CA LEU A 10 9.92 -4.17 11.65
C LEU A 10 8.47 -4.55 11.36
N GLU A 11 7.55 -4.01 12.14
CA GLU A 11 6.12 -4.05 11.85
C GLU A 11 5.72 -2.89 10.96
N VAL A 12 4.91 -3.18 9.95
CA VAL A 12 4.25 -2.17 9.12
C VAL A 12 2.94 -1.79 9.77
N GLN A 13 2.76 -0.50 10.02
CA GLN A 13 1.54 0.05 10.60
C GLN A 13 0.91 1.08 9.67
N LEU A 14 -0.42 1.13 9.69
CA LEU A 14 -1.20 2.19 9.06
C LEU A 14 -1.92 3.04 10.10
N ARG A 15 -2.17 4.31 9.78
CA ARG A 15 -2.92 5.25 10.63
C ARG A 15 -4.42 5.10 10.38
N LEU A 16 -5.14 4.62 11.39
CA LEU A 16 -6.59 4.76 11.54
C LEU A 16 -6.90 6.09 12.25
N PRO A 17 -8.16 6.55 12.40
CA PRO A 17 -8.48 7.82 13.06
C PRO A 17 -7.87 7.97 14.47
N ASP A 18 -7.96 6.93 15.31
CA ASP A 18 -7.58 7.04 16.74
C ASP A 18 -6.34 6.23 17.11
N THR A 19 -5.84 5.38 16.22
CA THR A 19 -4.68 4.52 16.51
C THR A 19 -3.80 4.23 15.29
N TRP A 20 -2.65 3.60 15.56
CA TRP A 20 -1.85 2.90 14.56
C TRP A 20 -2.19 1.41 14.61
N PHE A 21 -2.54 0.85 13.47
CA PHE A 21 -2.90 -0.55 13.33
C PHE A 21 -1.76 -1.32 12.67
N THR A 22 -1.27 -2.37 13.32
CA THR A 22 -0.25 -3.27 12.74
C THR A 22 -0.90 -4.13 11.65
N VAL A 23 -0.31 -4.08 10.45
CA VAL A 23 -0.82 -4.77 9.26
C VAL A 23 -0.11 -6.10 9.04
N CYS A 24 1.22 -6.07 9.02
CA CYS A 24 2.07 -7.22 8.80
C CYS A 24 3.52 -6.89 9.20
N GLY A 25 4.38 -7.90 9.27
CA GLY A 25 5.83 -7.67 9.32
C GLY A 25 6.36 -7.15 7.97
N LEU A 26 7.37 -6.29 7.98
CA LEU A 26 7.98 -5.69 6.78
C LEU A 26 8.49 -6.75 5.79
N ARG A 27 8.91 -7.92 6.29
CA ARG A 27 9.37 -9.06 5.49
C ARG A 27 8.27 -9.69 4.63
N ALA A 28 7.00 -9.51 4.97
CA ALA A 28 5.89 -9.94 4.14
C ALA A 28 5.72 -9.09 2.87
N LEU A 29 6.31 -7.88 2.84
CA LEU A 29 6.23 -6.97 1.70
C LEU A 29 7.44 -7.14 0.78
N THR A 30 7.22 -7.86 -0.32
CA THR A 30 8.16 -7.88 -1.45
C THR A 30 8.04 -6.56 -2.23
N PRO A 31 9.14 -5.84 -2.51
CA PRO A 31 9.09 -4.60 -3.26
C PRO A 31 8.34 -4.73 -4.60
N GLY A 32 7.39 -3.82 -4.84
CA GLY A 32 6.54 -3.78 -6.04
C GLY A 32 5.39 -4.79 -6.08
N ARG A 33 5.25 -5.66 -5.07
CA ARG A 33 4.09 -6.56 -4.92
C ARG A 33 3.19 -6.05 -3.81
N GLY A 34 1.92 -5.87 -4.13
CA GLY A 34 0.91 -5.49 -3.14
C GLY A 34 0.47 -6.67 -2.29
N VAL A 35 0.09 -6.38 -1.05
CA VAL A 35 -0.57 -7.30 -0.12
C VAL A 35 -1.88 -6.69 0.32
N ALA A 36 -2.95 -7.47 0.29
CA ALA A 36 -4.23 -7.07 0.87
C ALA A 36 -4.24 -7.34 2.37
N ALA A 37 -4.79 -6.42 3.16
CA ALA A 37 -5.06 -6.64 4.58
C ALA A 37 -6.47 -6.17 4.95
N LEU A 38 -7.06 -6.85 5.92
CA LEU A 38 -8.37 -6.52 6.47
C LEU A 38 -8.22 -5.58 7.66
N LEU A 39 -8.93 -4.46 7.65
CA LEU A 39 -9.00 -3.50 8.73
C LEU A 39 -10.08 -3.90 9.76
N PRO A 40 -10.00 -3.41 11.01
CA PRO A 40 -10.98 -3.72 12.05
C PRO A 40 -12.42 -3.34 11.70
N ASP A 41 -12.62 -2.34 10.84
CA ASP A 41 -13.93 -1.88 10.36
C ASP A 41 -14.44 -2.62 9.12
N GLY A 42 -13.75 -3.70 8.72
CA GLY A 42 -14.10 -4.53 7.57
C GLY A 42 -13.64 -3.97 6.21
N ARG A 43 -13.08 -2.75 6.16
CA ARG A 43 -12.44 -2.25 4.94
C ARG A 43 -11.18 -3.05 4.63
N GLN A 44 -10.77 -3.04 3.36
CA GLN A 44 -9.53 -3.67 2.92
C GLN A 44 -8.56 -2.63 2.41
N VAL A 45 -7.30 -2.77 2.78
CA VAL A 45 -6.19 -1.94 2.32
C VAL A 45 -5.26 -2.75 1.42
N ALA A 46 -4.78 -2.14 0.35
CA ALA A 46 -3.68 -2.62 -0.47
C ALA A 46 -2.39 -1.94 -0.01
N VAL A 47 -1.45 -2.73 0.50
CA VAL A 47 -0.17 -2.26 1.03
C VAL A 47 0.95 -2.60 0.08
N PHE A 48 1.81 -1.61 -0.19
CA PHE A 48 2.95 -1.74 -1.08
C PHE A 48 4.22 -1.26 -0.40
N ARG A 49 5.35 -1.82 -0.83
CA ARG A 49 6.70 -1.33 -0.53
C ARG A 49 7.41 -1.11 -1.86
N ASP A 50 8.14 0.00 -2.02
CA ASP A 50 9.01 0.18 -3.19
C ASP A 50 10.44 -0.32 -2.94
N ARG A 51 11.28 -0.25 -3.97
CA ARG A 51 12.70 -0.68 -3.87
C ARG A 51 13.54 0.20 -2.95
N ALA A 52 13.12 1.44 -2.71
CA ALA A 52 13.75 2.35 -1.75
C ALA A 52 13.26 2.10 -0.31
N GLY A 53 12.29 1.21 -0.12
CA GLY A 53 11.72 0.86 1.17
C GLY A 53 10.60 1.78 1.64
N ARG A 54 10.12 2.71 0.80
CA ARG A 54 8.94 3.53 1.14
C ARG A 54 7.70 2.64 1.13
N LEU A 55 6.78 2.94 2.04
CA LEU A 55 5.53 2.20 2.25
C LEU A 55 4.35 3.03 1.76
N TYR A 56 3.40 2.35 1.13
CA TYR A 56 2.17 2.94 0.63
C TYR A 56 0.99 2.07 1.04
N GLY A 57 -0.14 2.71 1.36
CA GLY A 57 -1.39 2.03 1.68
C GLY A 57 -2.55 2.77 1.03
N ILE A 58 -3.35 2.09 0.23
CA ILE A 58 -4.58 2.64 -0.37
C ILE A 58 -5.75 1.68 -0.17
N ASP A 59 -7.00 2.10 -0.34
CA ASP A 59 -8.11 1.13 -0.34
C ASP A 59 -7.85 0.02 -1.38
N ASN A 60 -8.15 -1.23 -1.02
CA ASN A 60 -7.97 -2.36 -1.94
C ASN A 60 -9.10 -2.45 -2.98
N ARG A 61 -10.23 -1.78 -2.72
CA ARG A 61 -11.41 -1.77 -3.60
C ARG A 61 -11.21 -0.79 -4.75
N ASP A 62 -11.25 -1.33 -5.97
CA ASP A 62 -11.30 -0.51 -7.19
C ASP A 62 -12.65 0.23 -7.25
N PRO A 63 -12.67 1.57 -7.38
CA PRO A 63 -13.91 2.35 -7.39
C PRO A 63 -14.72 2.21 -8.69
N PHE A 64 -14.09 1.81 -9.80
CA PHE A 64 -14.77 1.59 -11.08
C PHE A 64 -15.41 0.21 -11.15
N GLY A 65 -14.66 -0.82 -10.77
CA GLY A 65 -15.12 -2.21 -10.85
C GLY A 65 -15.77 -2.75 -9.57
N GLY A 66 -15.61 -2.06 -8.44
CA GLY A 66 -16.14 -2.47 -7.14
C GLY A 66 -15.46 -3.68 -6.50
N ALA A 67 -14.46 -4.29 -7.16
CA ALA A 67 -13.76 -5.48 -6.65
C ALA A 67 -12.52 -5.11 -5.81
N ALA A 68 -12.22 -5.92 -4.80
CA ALA A 68 -11.07 -5.74 -3.90
C ALA A 68 -9.77 -6.29 -4.51
N VAL A 69 -9.23 -5.60 -5.52
CA VAL A 69 -8.16 -6.13 -6.38
C VAL A 69 -6.94 -5.21 -6.54
N LEU A 70 -6.92 -4.00 -5.97
CA LEU A 70 -5.81 -3.06 -6.22
C LEU A 70 -4.45 -3.58 -5.73
N SER A 71 -4.40 -4.37 -4.66
CA SER A 71 -3.18 -5.06 -4.19
C SER A 71 -2.54 -6.00 -5.23
N ARG A 72 -3.31 -6.43 -6.23
CA ARG A 72 -2.83 -7.30 -7.33
C ARG A 72 -2.39 -6.51 -8.55
N GLY A 73 -2.48 -5.18 -8.50
CA GLY A 73 -2.11 -4.29 -9.59
C GLY A 73 -0.61 -4.21 -9.81
N LEU A 74 -0.22 -3.77 -11.00
CA LEU A 74 1.18 -3.51 -11.34
C LEU A 74 1.56 -2.12 -10.85
N THR A 75 2.64 -2.02 -10.07
CA THR A 75 3.19 -0.74 -9.65
C THR A 75 4.09 -0.13 -10.72
N GLY A 76 4.07 1.19 -10.86
CA GLY A 76 4.94 1.92 -11.77
C GLY A 76 5.15 3.37 -11.33
N THR A 77 5.79 4.15 -12.18
CA THR A 77 6.00 5.59 -11.97
C THR A 77 5.55 6.35 -13.20
N HIS A 78 4.85 7.47 -13.02
CA HIS A 78 4.46 8.38 -14.09
C HIS A 78 4.76 9.81 -13.63
N GLU A 79 5.62 10.52 -14.36
CA GLU A 79 6.03 11.90 -14.03
C GLU A 79 6.53 12.03 -12.57
N GLY A 80 7.29 11.04 -12.11
CA GLY A 80 7.81 10.98 -10.73
C GLY A 80 6.81 10.48 -9.68
N ARG A 81 5.54 10.28 -10.02
CA ARG A 81 4.49 9.82 -9.09
C ARG A 81 4.40 8.29 -9.10
N PRO A 82 4.56 7.61 -7.95
CA PRO A 82 4.35 6.18 -7.88
C PRO A 82 2.86 5.86 -8.01
N PHE A 83 2.52 4.84 -8.79
CA PHE A 83 1.13 4.43 -8.99
C PHE A 83 0.98 2.91 -8.96
N VAL A 84 -0.25 2.45 -8.78
CA VAL A 84 -0.67 1.08 -9.08
C VAL A 84 -1.75 1.09 -10.17
N ALA A 85 -1.57 0.31 -11.22
CA ALA A 85 -2.58 0.11 -12.25
C ALA A 85 -3.56 -0.97 -11.80
N SER A 86 -4.85 -0.66 -11.81
CA SER A 86 -5.91 -1.63 -11.51
C SER A 86 -5.78 -2.85 -12.41
N PRO A 87 -5.87 -4.08 -11.86
CA PRO A 87 -5.91 -5.29 -12.67
C PRO A 87 -7.08 -5.32 -13.67
N LEU A 88 -8.21 -4.67 -13.34
CA LEU A 88 -9.45 -4.75 -14.10
C LEU A 88 -9.37 -3.94 -15.39
N LEU A 89 -9.28 -2.62 -15.25
CA LEU A 89 -9.46 -1.66 -16.36
C LEU A 89 -8.24 -0.74 -16.53
N LYS A 90 -7.13 -1.04 -15.84
CA LYS A 90 -5.82 -0.39 -15.97
C LYS A 90 -5.76 1.09 -15.57
N GLN A 91 -6.80 1.64 -14.94
CA GLN A 91 -6.70 2.96 -14.34
C GLN A 91 -5.59 2.96 -13.28
N ARG A 92 -4.78 4.00 -13.31
CA ARG A 92 -3.61 4.20 -12.47
C ARG A 92 -4.03 5.02 -11.26
N PHE A 93 -3.79 4.49 -10.08
CA PHE A 93 -4.03 5.17 -8.81
C PHE A 93 -2.69 5.55 -8.21
N ASP A 94 -2.52 6.84 -7.92
CA ASP A 94 -1.36 7.37 -7.22
C ASP A 94 -1.25 6.73 -5.82
N LEU A 95 -0.10 6.16 -5.50
CA LEU A 95 0.14 5.46 -4.23
C LEU A 95 0.38 6.39 -3.04
N GLU A 96 0.75 7.65 -3.28
CA GLU A 96 0.92 8.68 -2.24
C GLU A 96 -0.41 9.36 -1.89
N THR A 97 -1.26 9.61 -2.89
CA THR A 97 -2.47 10.43 -2.71
C THR A 97 -3.79 9.69 -2.92
N GLY A 98 -3.77 8.51 -3.54
CA GLY A 98 -4.97 7.74 -3.90
C GLY A 98 -5.74 8.29 -5.11
N ARG A 99 -5.32 9.42 -5.69
CA ARG A 99 -5.98 10.01 -6.86
C ARG A 99 -5.82 9.14 -8.09
N CYS A 100 -6.88 8.99 -8.88
CA CYS A 100 -6.78 8.36 -10.19
C CYS A 100 -6.09 9.34 -11.16
N LEU A 101 -5.02 8.87 -11.82
CA LEU A 101 -4.26 9.66 -12.79
C LEU A 101 -4.95 9.75 -14.15
N ASP A 102 -5.88 8.83 -14.43
CA ASP A 102 -6.59 8.74 -15.72
C ASP A 102 -7.99 9.37 -15.66
N ASN A 103 -8.52 9.62 -14.46
CA ASN A 103 -9.80 10.27 -14.26
C ASN A 103 -9.81 11.09 -12.96
N PRO A 104 -9.74 12.44 -13.03
CA PRO A 104 -9.70 13.31 -11.86
C PRO A 104 -10.92 13.24 -10.93
N SER A 105 -12.05 12.70 -11.39
CA SER A 105 -13.27 12.54 -10.59
C SER A 105 -13.23 11.31 -9.66
N ALA A 106 -12.23 10.43 -9.83
CA ALA A 106 -12.11 9.20 -9.04
C ALA A 106 -10.87 9.22 -8.14
N SER A 107 -11.03 8.70 -6.92
CA SER A 107 -9.94 8.49 -5.97
C SER A 107 -10.27 7.35 -5.02
N VAL A 108 -9.24 6.80 -4.40
CA VAL A 108 -9.32 5.89 -3.27
C VAL A 108 -8.71 6.54 -2.03
N THR A 109 -9.05 6.05 -0.84
CA THR A 109 -8.43 6.53 0.40
C THR A 109 -6.95 6.14 0.39
N ALA A 110 -6.05 7.08 0.66
CA ALA A 110 -4.66 6.81 0.97
C ALA A 110 -4.42 6.87 2.49
N TYR A 111 -3.66 5.91 3.01
CA TYR A 111 -3.37 5.75 4.43
C TYR A 111 -1.93 6.15 4.72
N ARG A 112 -1.72 6.84 5.84
CA ARG A 112 -0.37 7.11 6.34
C ARG A 112 0.24 5.81 6.86
N MET A 113 1.41 5.46 6.34
CA MET A 113 2.14 4.24 6.70
C MET A 113 3.38 4.58 7.54
N ARG A 114 3.80 3.65 8.42
CA ARG A 114 5.10 3.70 9.10
C ARG A 114 5.62 2.30 9.41
N THR A 115 6.89 2.22 9.77
CA THR A 115 7.45 1.04 10.45
C THR A 115 7.56 1.29 11.96
N ARG A 116 7.52 0.21 12.75
CA ARG A 116 7.82 0.18 14.17
C ARG A 116 8.76 -0.99 14.45
N ALA A 117 9.84 -0.77 15.20
CA ALA A 117 10.67 -1.87 15.70
C ALA A 117 9.93 -2.62 16.81
N VAL A 118 9.98 -3.95 16.76
CA VAL A 118 9.53 -4.83 17.84
C VAL A 118 10.67 -5.19 18.78
#